data_AF-A0A4T0WJ03-F1
#
_entry.id   AF-A0A4T0WJ03-F1
#
_cell.length_a   1.000
_cell.length_b   1.000
_cell.length_c   1.000
_cell.angle_alpha   90.00
_cell.angle_beta   90.00
_cell.angle_gamma   90.00
#
_symmetry.space_group_name_H-M   'P 1'
#
loop_
_entity.id
_entity.type
_entity.pdbx_description
1 polymer ?
#
loop_
_entity_poly.entity_id
_entity_poly.type
_entity_poly.pdbx_seq_one_letter_code
_entity_poly.pdbx_strand_id
1 'polypeptide(L)'
;MAIGRKEFLTAEWVLVFLCFVVVLARLAVRTWHRIWSFWLSEIFLVLALVFFIALVVGDTYTMSIGKNAFVDEYFDEGFAKWKFASSVIFDLGFYLPRFSLLAFYYELFPAAEKRLRLCLHLVTAYCACAFATTTFVDIFWCGADVSLNWVDSESVCTLASCPEPMYINWSIGITSELLGKFHNSACN
;
A
#
# COMPACT_ATOMS: atom_id res chain seq x y z
N MET A 1 -8.52 -20.14 13.57
CA MET A 1 -7.63 -20.95 12.71
C MET A 1 -6.38 -20.13 12.51
N ALA A 2 -5.32 -20.41 13.28
CA ALA A 2 -4.08 -19.63 13.21
C ALA A 2 -3.27 -20.14 12.00
N ILE A 3 -3.05 -19.26 11.02
CA ILE A 3 -2.19 -19.55 9.86
C ILE A 3 -0.78 -19.80 10.41
N GLY A 4 -0.15 -20.91 10.01
CA GLY A 4 1.21 -21.22 10.44
C GLY A 4 2.23 -20.25 9.85
N ARG A 5 3.33 -19.96 10.56
CA ARG A 5 4.45 -19.11 10.07
C ARG A 5 4.87 -19.41 8.63
N LYS A 6 4.99 -20.70 8.30
CA LYS A 6 5.39 -21.17 6.96
C LYS A 6 4.31 -20.89 5.91
N GLU A 7 3.04 -21.06 6.26
CA GLU A 7 1.91 -20.84 5.37
C GLU A 7 1.77 -19.36 5.03
N PHE A 8 1.95 -18.49 6.04
CA PHE A 8 1.97 -17.03 5.88
C PHE A 8 3.06 -16.59 4.90
N LEU A 9 4.32 -16.97 5.15
CA LEU A 9 5.44 -16.64 4.26
C LEU A 9 5.24 -17.19 2.84
N THR A 10 4.72 -18.42 2.72
CA THR A 10 4.46 -19.01 1.40
C THR A 10 3.44 -18.19 0.63
N ALA A 11 2.36 -17.76 1.29
CA ALA A 11 1.34 -16.92 0.67
C ALA A 11 1.92 -15.57 0.20
N GLU A 12 2.73 -14.91 1.03
CA GLU A 12 3.37 -13.63 0.68
C GLU A 12 4.27 -13.74 -0.55
N TRP A 13 5.16 -14.73 -0.59
CA TRP A 13 6.05 -14.96 -1.73
C TRP A 13 5.29 -15.30 -3.01
N VAL A 14 4.21 -16.08 -2.90
CA VAL A 14 3.33 -16.38 -4.05
C VAL A 14 2.64 -15.11 -4.55
N LEU A 15 2.13 -14.26 -3.67
CA LEU A 15 1.49 -13.00 -4.04
C LEU A 15 2.49 -12.05 -4.73
N VAL A 16 3.70 -11.91 -4.19
CA VAL A 16 4.75 -11.09 -4.82
C VAL A 16 5.17 -11.65 -6.18
N PHE A 17 5.27 -12.97 -6.32
CA PHE A 17 5.54 -13.60 -7.62
C PHE A 17 4.44 -13.29 -8.64
N LEU A 18 3.17 -13.39 -8.25
CA LEU A 18 2.06 -13.02 -9.11
C LEU A 18 2.09 -11.54 -9.49
N CYS A 19 2.37 -10.64 -8.54
CA CYS A 19 2.58 -9.22 -8.80
C CYS A 19 3.69 -9.01 -9.84
N PHE A 20 4.83 -9.68 -9.67
CA PHE A 20 5.96 -9.60 -10.60
C PHE A 20 5.56 -9.99 -12.03
N VAL A 21 4.83 -11.10 -12.19
CA VAL A 21 4.31 -11.53 -13.50
C VAL A 21 3.39 -10.48 -14.13
N VAL A 22 2.48 -9.89 -13.36
CA VAL A 22 1.54 -8.85 -13.85
C VAL A 22 2.28 -7.57 -14.25
N VAL A 23 3.25 -7.12 -13.45
CA VAL A 23 4.07 -5.94 -13.76
C VAL A 23 4.85 -6.16 -15.06
N LEU A 24 5.52 -7.31 -15.21
CA LEU A 24 6.24 -7.64 -16.44
C LEU A 24 5.31 -7.74 -17.65
N ALA A 25 4.15 -8.38 -17.51
CA ALA A 25 3.17 -8.46 -18.59
C ALA A 25 2.74 -7.06 -19.06
N ARG A 26 2.46 -6.14 -18.12
CA ARG A 26 2.08 -4.77 -18.43
C ARG A 26 3.21 -3.99 -19.13
N LEU A 27 4.45 -4.11 -18.63
CA LEU A 27 5.62 -3.50 -19.26
C LEU A 27 5.86 -4.05 -20.68
N ALA A 28 5.69 -5.37 -20.88
CA ALA A 28 5.86 -6.01 -22.17
C ALA A 28 4.80 -5.53 -23.18
N VAL A 29 3.53 -5.51 -22.80
CA VAL A 29 2.42 -5.02 -23.64
C VAL A 29 2.65 -3.56 -24.03
N ARG A 30 3.02 -2.71 -23.07
CA ARG A 30 3.24 -1.29 -23.33
C ARG A 30 4.43 -1.05 -24.27
N THR A 31 5.51 -1.80 -24.09
CA THR A 31 6.67 -1.77 -24.98
C THR A 31 6.30 -2.24 -26.39
N TRP A 32 5.53 -3.33 -26.51
CA TRP A 32 5.09 -3.90 -27.78
C TRP A 32 4.20 -2.95 -28.59
N HIS A 33 3.22 -2.32 -27.93
CA HIS A 33 2.32 -1.36 -28.58
C HIS A 33 2.92 0.04 -28.75
N ARG A 34 4.19 0.24 -28.35
CA ARG A 34 4.95 1.49 -28.48
C ARG A 34 4.19 2.72 -27.95
N ILE A 35 3.48 2.56 -26.84
CA ILE A 35 2.72 3.64 -26.18
C ILE A 35 3.68 4.42 -25.25
N TRP A 36 4.50 5.29 -25.85
CA TRP A 36 5.61 6.01 -25.18
C TRP A 36 5.25 7.42 -24.66
N SER A 37 3.97 7.74 -24.48
CA SER A 37 3.56 9.12 -24.17
C SER A 37 3.96 9.56 -22.75
N PHE A 38 3.85 8.68 -21.74
CA PHE A 38 4.15 9.04 -20.35
C PHE A 38 4.59 7.83 -19.51
N TRP A 39 5.72 7.93 -18.79
CA TRP A 39 6.30 6.82 -18.00
C TRP A 39 5.83 6.77 -16.54
N LEU A 40 5.05 7.77 -16.12
CA LEU A 40 4.72 7.98 -14.71
C LEU A 40 3.90 6.83 -14.12
N SER A 41 3.00 6.26 -14.92
CA SER A 41 2.26 5.05 -14.58
C SER A 41 3.19 3.88 -14.23
N GLU A 42 4.27 3.70 -14.99
CA GLU A 42 5.14 2.53 -14.88
C GLU A 42 6.13 2.69 -13.74
N ILE A 43 6.59 3.92 -13.51
CA ILE A 43 7.42 4.28 -12.36
C ILE A 43 6.69 3.95 -11.07
N PHE A 44 5.43 4.36 -10.92
CA PHE A 44 4.65 4.04 -9.71
C PHE A 44 4.46 2.54 -9.52
N LEU A 45 4.23 1.80 -10.60
CA LEU A 45 4.03 0.35 -10.53
C LEU A 45 5.31 -0.39 -10.10
N VAL A 46 6.44 -0.04 -10.70
CA VAL A 46 7.74 -0.64 -10.35
C VAL A 46 8.14 -0.26 -8.92
N LEU A 47 7.90 0.98 -8.52
CA LEU A 47 8.17 1.42 -7.15
C LEU A 47 7.33 0.65 -6.12
N ALA A 48 6.05 0.41 -6.42
CA ALA A 48 5.19 -0.43 -5.57
C ALA A 48 5.73 -1.86 -5.43
N LEU A 49 6.18 -2.45 -6.53
CA LEU A 49 6.78 -3.79 -6.53
C LEU A 49 8.04 -3.83 -5.65
N VAL A 50 8.90 -2.81 -5.72
CA VAL A 50 10.10 -2.71 -4.87
C VAL A 50 9.71 -2.66 -3.38
N PHE A 51 8.69 -1.89 -3.02
CA PHE A 51 8.21 -1.85 -1.63
C PHE A 51 7.65 -3.19 -1.15
N PHE A 52 6.84 -3.88 -1.96
CA PHE A 52 6.36 -5.21 -1.58
C PHE A 52 7.49 -6.25 -1.46
N ILE A 53 8.52 -6.18 -2.30
CA ILE A 53 9.72 -7.02 -2.14
C ILE A 53 10.43 -6.70 -0.83
N ALA A 54 10.60 -5.42 -0.49
CA ALA A 54 11.24 -5.01 0.76
C ALA A 54 10.48 -5.52 2.00
N LEU A 55 9.15 -5.49 1.96
CA LEU A 55 8.29 -6.03 3.03
C LEU A 55 8.47 -7.54 3.18
N VAL A 56 8.27 -8.30 2.10
CA VAL A 56 8.36 -9.78 2.16
C VAL A 56 9.75 -10.26 2.57
N VAL A 57 10.81 -9.58 2.12
CA VAL A 57 12.18 -9.87 2.57
C VAL A 57 12.34 -9.57 4.06
N GLY A 58 11.81 -8.45 4.54
CA GLY A 58 11.84 -8.08 5.95
C GLY A 58 11.04 -9.01 6.84
N ASP A 59 9.86 -9.46 6.39
CA ASP A 59 9.02 -10.43 7.10
C ASP A 59 9.71 -11.80 7.14
N THR A 60 10.32 -12.23 6.03
CA THR A 60 11.15 -13.44 5.98
C THR A 60 12.32 -13.36 6.98
N TYR A 61 13.01 -12.22 7.03
CA TYR A 61 14.13 -12.01 7.95
C TYR A 61 13.68 -12.01 9.41
N THR A 62 12.65 -11.24 9.76
CA THR A 62 12.15 -11.15 11.14
C THR A 62 11.68 -12.51 11.65
N MET A 63 10.94 -13.25 10.83
CA MET A 63 10.50 -14.61 11.18
C MET A 63 11.64 -15.62 11.30
N SER A 64 12.77 -15.40 10.62
CA SER A 64 13.96 -16.25 10.74
C SER A 64 14.67 -16.08 12.08
N ILE A 65 14.62 -14.88 12.67
CA ILE A 65 15.19 -14.57 13.99
C ILE A 65 14.19 -14.81 15.14
N GLY A 66 13.05 -15.46 14.87
CA GLY A 66 12.03 -15.81 15.86
C GLY A 66 10.97 -14.73 16.08
N LYS A 67 11.32 -13.46 15.83
CA LYS A 67 10.43 -12.31 15.96
C LYS A 67 9.33 -12.34 14.91
N ASN A 68 8.12 -12.00 15.30
CA ASN A 68 7.02 -11.89 14.34
C ASN A 68 5.99 -10.88 14.85
N ALA A 69 5.12 -10.40 13.95
CA ALA A 69 4.10 -9.43 14.30
C ALA A 69 3.04 -9.98 15.28
N PHE A 70 2.97 -11.30 15.46
CA PHE A 70 1.88 -12.00 16.16
C PHE A 70 2.29 -12.59 17.53
N VAL A 71 3.53 -12.41 17.96
CA VAL A 71 4.04 -12.92 19.24
C VAL A 71 4.53 -11.73 20.06
N ASP A 72 3.97 -11.61 21.25
CA ASP A 72 4.39 -10.65 22.27
C ASP A 72 5.70 -11.13 22.89
N GLU A 73 6.82 -10.80 22.24
CA GLU A 73 8.17 -10.95 22.81
C GLU A 73 8.61 -9.67 23.52
N TYR A 74 9.65 -9.80 24.36
CA TYR A 74 10.34 -8.68 25.02
C TYR A 74 10.57 -7.51 24.06
N PHE A 75 10.31 -6.29 24.54
CA PHE A 75 10.43 -5.08 23.74
C PHE A 75 11.85 -4.95 23.13
N ASP A 76 11.90 -4.87 21.81
CA ASP A 76 13.12 -4.58 21.05
C ASP A 76 12.89 -3.34 20.20
N GLU A 77 13.60 -2.26 20.54
CA GLU A 77 13.47 -0.97 19.88
C GLU A 77 13.77 -1.04 18.37
N GLY A 78 14.73 -1.87 17.96
CA GLY A 78 15.06 -2.07 16.56
C GLY A 78 13.93 -2.76 15.80
N PHE A 79 13.28 -3.74 16.42
CA PHE A 79 12.12 -4.40 15.84
C PHE A 79 10.89 -3.49 15.81
N ALA A 80 10.67 -2.68 16.84
CA ALA A 80 9.58 -1.70 16.87
C ALA A 80 9.74 -0.62 15.78
N LYS A 81 10.97 -0.14 15.55
CA LYS A 81 11.29 0.75 14.42
C LYS A 81 11.05 0.09 13.07
N TRP A 82 11.44 -1.18 12.93
CA TRP A 82 11.16 -1.94 11.71
C TRP A 82 9.64 -2.08 11.49
N LYS A 83 8.87 -2.46 12.51
CA LYS A 83 7.40 -2.54 12.43
C LYS A 83 6.79 -1.22 11.98
N PHE A 84 7.18 -0.11 12.60
CA PHE A 84 6.76 1.22 12.19
C PHE A 84 7.11 1.52 10.73
N ALA A 85 8.36 1.28 10.32
CA ALA A 85 8.80 1.50 8.94
C ALA A 85 8.03 0.60 7.94
N SER A 86 7.78 -0.66 8.30
CA SER A 86 7.04 -1.60 7.46
C SER A 86 5.58 -1.19 7.25
N SER A 87 4.92 -0.59 8.25
CA SER A 87 3.57 -0.04 8.07
C SER A 87 3.54 1.08 7.02
N VAL A 88 4.48 2.03 7.13
CA VAL A 88 4.60 3.13 6.15
C VAL A 88 4.95 2.60 4.75
N ILE A 89 5.86 1.63 4.65
CA ILE A 89 6.22 1.00 3.38
C ILE A 89 5.04 0.24 2.78
N PHE A 90 4.24 -0.44 3.62
CA PHE A 90 3.02 -1.11 3.20
C PHE A 90 2.01 -0.13 2.60
N ASP A 91 1.77 1.00 3.24
CA ASP A 91 0.87 2.04 2.72
C ASP A 91 1.35 2.59 1.38
N LEU A 92 2.65 2.87 1.26
CA LEU A 92 3.25 3.27 -0.02
C LEU A 92 3.04 2.20 -1.10
N GLY A 93 3.35 0.94 -0.79
CA GLY A 93 3.14 -0.20 -1.69
C GLY A 93 1.68 -0.39 -2.09
N PHE A 94 0.73 -0.11 -1.19
CA PHE A 94 -0.70 -0.26 -1.41
C PHE A 94 -1.29 0.85 -2.29
N TYR A 95 -0.88 2.11 -2.10
CA TYR A 95 -1.43 3.25 -2.84
C TYR A 95 -0.75 3.48 -4.22
N LEU A 96 0.53 3.15 -4.38
CA LEU A 96 1.25 3.37 -5.63
C LEU A 96 0.66 2.65 -6.86
N PRO A 97 0.20 1.39 -6.78
CA PRO A 97 -0.48 0.72 -7.90
C PRO A 97 -1.76 1.46 -8.32
N ARG A 98 -2.46 2.11 -7.37
CA ARG A 98 -3.66 2.91 -7.66
C ARG A 98 -3.28 4.18 -8.42
N PHE A 99 -2.23 4.88 -7.98
CA PHE A 99 -1.70 6.03 -8.72
C PHE A 99 -1.18 5.65 -10.10
N SER A 100 -0.56 4.48 -10.25
CA SER A 100 -0.19 3.92 -11.55
C SER A 100 -1.40 3.77 -12.48
N LEU A 101 -2.50 3.20 -11.98
CA LEU A 101 -3.72 3.02 -12.77
C LEU A 101 -4.37 4.36 -13.13
N LEU A 102 -4.43 5.32 -12.20
CA LEU A 102 -4.96 6.66 -12.46
C LEU A 102 -4.13 7.40 -13.51
N ALA A 103 -2.80 7.35 -13.41
CA ALA A 103 -1.90 7.91 -14.41
C ALA A 103 -2.15 7.30 -15.81
N PHE A 104 -2.34 5.98 -15.87
CA PHE A 104 -2.70 5.30 -17.11
C PHE A 104 -4.05 5.77 -17.68
N TYR A 105 -5.08 5.96 -16.84
CA TYR A 105 -6.37 6.48 -17.30
C TYR A 105 -6.29 7.92 -17.79
N TYR A 106 -5.40 8.74 -17.23
CA TYR A 106 -5.13 10.09 -17.73
C TYR A 106 -4.50 10.09 -19.13
N GLU A 107 -3.79 9.03 -19.49
CA GLU A 107 -3.28 8.84 -20.86
C GLU A 107 -4.35 8.28 -21.80
N LEU A 108 -5.19 7.36 -21.32
CA LEU A 108 -6.20 6.68 -22.13
C LEU A 108 -7.37 7.60 -22.52
N PHE A 109 -7.87 8.41 -21.59
CA PHE A 109 -9.07 9.21 -21.83
C PHE A 109 -8.74 10.57 -22.43
N PRO A 110 -9.19 10.91 -23.65
CA PRO A 110 -8.89 12.20 -24.25
C PRO A 110 -9.51 13.36 -23.46
N ALA A 111 -8.90 14.56 -23.53
CA ALA A 111 -9.40 15.75 -22.83
C ALA A 111 -10.78 16.25 -23.32
N ALA A 112 -11.23 15.74 -24.48
CA ALA A 112 -12.54 16.05 -25.03
C ALA A 112 -13.70 15.53 -24.17
N GLU A 113 -13.50 14.40 -23.48
CA GLU A 113 -14.53 13.76 -22.64
C GLU A 113 -14.58 14.39 -21.24
N LYS A 114 -15.21 15.56 -21.15
CA LYS A 114 -15.23 16.40 -19.93
C LYS A 114 -15.81 15.69 -18.70
N ARG A 115 -16.87 14.88 -18.87
CA ARG A 115 -17.49 14.13 -17.76
C ARG A 115 -16.54 13.09 -17.21
N LEU A 116 -15.92 12.30 -18.09
CA LEU A 116 -14.99 11.25 -17.70
C LEU A 116 -13.73 11.83 -17.05
N ARG A 117 -13.22 12.94 -17.59
CA ARG A 117 -12.09 13.68 -17.00
C ARG A 117 -12.42 14.24 -15.61
N LEU A 118 -13.61 14.84 -15.44
CA LEU A 118 -14.05 15.32 -14.12
C LEU A 118 -14.08 14.18 -13.10
N CYS A 119 -14.65 13.03 -13.48
CA CYS A 119 -14.73 11.87 -12.59
C CYS A 119 -13.33 11.34 -12.26
N LEU A 120 -12.43 11.29 -13.24
CA LEU A 120 -11.04 10.90 -13.02
C LEU A 120 -10.33 11.87 -12.05
N HIS A 121 -10.58 13.18 -12.14
CA HIS A 121 -10.07 14.16 -11.18
C HIS A 121 -10.63 13.96 -9.76
N LEU A 122 -11.93 13.67 -9.63
CA LEU A 122 -12.54 13.41 -8.32
C LEU A 122 -11.95 12.16 -7.67
N VAL A 123 -11.81 11.07 -8.42
CA VAL A 123 -11.20 9.83 -7.92
C VAL A 123 -9.73 10.07 -7.56
N THR A 124 -8.99 10.81 -8.38
CA THR A 124 -7.59 11.13 -8.10
C THR A 124 -7.44 11.97 -6.83
N ALA A 125 -8.29 12.98 -6.66
CA ALA A 125 -8.31 13.80 -5.45
C ALA A 125 -8.64 12.96 -4.21
N TYR A 126 -9.65 12.09 -4.30
CA TYR A 126 -9.99 11.17 -3.23
C TYR A 126 -8.84 10.23 -2.86
N CYS A 127 -8.19 9.60 -3.85
CA CYS A 127 -7.05 8.72 -3.62
C CYS A 127 -5.86 9.46 -2.99
N ALA A 128 -5.59 10.69 -3.43
CA ALA A 128 -4.54 11.53 -2.85
C ALA A 128 -4.85 11.90 -1.39
N CYS A 129 -6.08 12.29 -1.09
CA CYS A 129 -6.52 12.57 0.27
C CYS A 129 -6.46 11.32 1.15
N ALA A 130 -6.90 10.17 0.64
CA ALA A 130 -6.83 8.89 1.35
C ALA A 130 -5.39 8.49 1.68
N PHE A 131 -4.48 8.59 0.71
CA PHE A 131 -3.06 8.33 0.90
C PHE A 131 -2.43 9.29 1.91
N ALA A 132 -2.77 10.58 1.84
CA ALA A 132 -2.30 11.55 2.83
C ALA A 132 -2.81 11.18 4.22
N THR A 133 -4.13 10.99 4.39
CA THR A 133 -4.72 10.66 5.69
C THR A 133 -4.11 9.42 6.31
N THR A 134 -3.90 8.35 5.54
CA THR A 134 -3.31 7.09 6.04
C THR A 134 -1.87 7.28 6.48
N THR A 135 -1.05 7.92 5.64
CA THR A 135 0.33 8.28 6.01
C THR A 135 0.40 9.17 7.25
N PHE A 136 -0.52 10.15 7.38
CA PHE A 136 -0.58 11.04 8.55
C PHE A 136 -1.01 10.28 9.81
N VAL A 137 -1.99 9.38 9.70
CA VAL A 137 -2.44 8.53 10.80
C VAL A 137 -1.30 7.63 11.26
N ASP A 138 -0.56 7.00 10.35
CA ASP A 138 0.57 6.14 10.69
C ASP A 138 1.72 6.91 11.38
N ILE A 139 2.08 8.08 10.86
CA ILE A 139 3.20 8.87 11.40
C ILE A 139 2.84 9.52 12.74
N PHE A 140 1.62 10.04 12.87
CA PHE A 140 1.21 10.88 14.00
C PHE A 140 0.15 10.24 14.89
N TRP A 141 -0.01 8.91 14.82
CA TRP A 141 -1.00 8.18 15.64
C TRP A 141 -0.88 8.54 17.12
N CYS A 142 0.35 8.62 17.60
CA CYS A 142 0.67 8.86 18.99
C CYS A 142 0.98 10.32 19.33
N GLY A 143 0.65 11.25 18.43
CA GLY A 143 0.85 12.68 18.57
C GLY A 143 1.96 13.24 17.66
N ALA A 144 2.40 14.47 17.94
CA ALA A 144 3.36 15.18 17.11
C ALA A 144 4.80 14.64 17.19
N ASP A 145 5.13 13.95 18.29
CA ASP A 145 6.43 13.30 18.47
C ASP A 145 6.40 11.89 17.90
N VAL A 146 6.96 11.75 16.70
CA VAL A 146 7.00 10.49 15.94
C VAL A 146 7.74 9.40 16.71
N SER A 147 8.68 9.75 17.60
CA SER A 147 9.48 8.78 18.35
C SER A 147 8.65 7.94 19.32
N LEU A 148 7.48 8.44 19.73
CA LEU A 148 6.54 7.73 20.60
C LEU A 148 5.94 6.47 19.96
N ASN A 149 6.00 6.33 18.63
CA ASN A 149 5.44 5.17 17.95
C ASN A 149 6.19 3.86 18.24
N TRP A 150 7.42 3.93 18.78
CA TRP A 150 8.27 2.77 19.08
C TRP A 150 8.90 2.83 20.48
N VAL A 151 8.18 3.30 21.51
CA VAL A 151 8.66 3.35 22.90
C VAL A 151 8.11 2.18 23.72
N ASP A 152 8.94 1.64 24.63
CA ASP A 152 8.52 0.62 25.59
C ASP A 152 7.58 1.23 26.64
N SER A 153 6.29 0.93 26.53
CA SER A 153 5.31 1.32 27.55
C SER A 153 4.00 0.57 27.36
N GLU A 154 3.53 -0.07 28.43
CA GLU A 154 2.28 -0.87 28.46
C GLU A 154 1.01 -0.04 28.19
N SER A 155 1.10 1.30 28.15
CA SER A 155 -0.05 2.21 28.11
C SER A 155 0.00 3.28 27.01
N VAL A 156 0.92 3.19 26.05
CA VAL A 156 1.09 4.23 25.01
C VAL A 156 0.57 3.73 23.66
N CYS A 157 -0.05 4.63 22.90
CA CYS A 157 -0.59 4.50 21.55
C CYS A 157 0.47 4.12 20.49
N THR A 158 1.21 3.03 20.68
CA THR A 158 2.28 2.65 19.74
C THR A 158 1.68 1.99 18.49
N LEU A 159 2.04 2.48 17.31
CA LEU A 159 1.67 1.83 16.04
C LEU A 159 2.16 0.36 16.00
N ALA A 160 3.25 0.06 16.71
CA ALA A 160 3.81 -1.29 16.80
C ALA A 160 2.94 -2.30 17.56
N SER A 161 2.01 -1.82 18.41
CA SER A 161 1.19 -2.65 19.30
C SER A 161 -0.33 -2.48 19.09
N CYS A 162 -0.74 -1.42 18.40
CA CYS A 162 -2.14 -1.07 18.15
C CYS A 162 -2.58 -1.41 16.71
N PRO A 163 -3.58 -2.29 16.49
CA PRO A 163 -4.09 -2.61 15.15
C PRO A 163 -5.06 -1.57 14.57
N GLU A 164 -5.48 -0.57 15.36
CA GLU A 164 -6.50 0.42 14.97
C GLU A 164 -6.12 1.24 13.72
N PRO A 165 -4.89 1.72 13.56
CA PRO A 165 -4.46 2.43 12.34
C PRO A 165 -4.61 1.56 11.09
N MET A 166 -4.30 0.27 11.20
CA MET A 166 -4.51 -0.69 10.12
C MET A 166 -6.00 -0.76 9.74
N TYR A 167 -6.93 -0.88 10.70
CA TYR A 167 -8.35 -0.91 10.36
C TYR A 167 -8.84 0.36 9.66
N ILE A 168 -8.33 1.53 10.07
CA ILE A 168 -8.65 2.81 9.43
C ILE A 168 -8.17 2.79 7.98
N ASN A 169 -6.91 2.43 7.75
CA ASN A 169 -6.32 2.36 6.41
C ASN A 169 -7.11 1.40 5.49
N TRP A 170 -7.40 0.19 5.98
CA TRP A 170 -8.17 -0.80 5.22
C TRP A 170 -9.60 -0.33 4.92
N SER A 171 -10.27 0.35 5.86
CA SER A 171 -11.62 0.86 5.66
C SER A 171 -11.68 1.97 4.59
N ILE A 172 -10.72 2.89 4.61
CA ILE A 172 -10.57 3.93 3.57
C ILE A 172 -10.22 3.27 2.23
N GLY A 173 -9.35 2.26 2.27
CA GLY A 173 -8.96 1.44 1.14
C GLY A 173 -10.16 0.78 0.44
N ILE A 174 -11.04 0.11 1.19
CA ILE A 174 -12.24 -0.55 0.66
C ILE A 174 -13.27 0.47 0.16
N THR A 175 -13.46 1.57 0.90
CA THR A 175 -14.40 2.63 0.52
C THR A 175 -14.02 3.25 -0.83
N SER A 176 -12.73 3.42 -1.09
CA SER A 176 -12.22 3.89 -2.37
C SER A 176 -12.64 3.01 -3.56
N GLU A 177 -12.65 1.69 -3.36
CA GLU A 177 -12.97 0.72 -4.40
C GLU A 177 -14.48 0.64 -4.64
N LEU A 178 -15.27 0.74 -3.56
CA LEU A 178 -16.72 0.78 -3.65
C LEU A 178 -17.21 2.03 -4.37
N LEU A 179 -16.64 3.21 -4.07
CA LEU A 179 -16.94 4.46 -4.77
C LEU A 179 -16.63 4.35 -6.27
N GLY A 180 -15.53 3.69 -6.65
CA GLY A 180 -15.22 3.40 -8.05
C GLY A 180 -16.27 2.52 -8.73
N LYS A 181 -16.84 1.53 -8.03
CA LYS A 181 -17.86 0.61 -8.56
C LYS A 181 -19.26 1.25 -8.66
N PHE A 182 -19.69 2.04 -7.68
CA PHE A 182 -20.98 2.74 -7.76
C PHE A 182 -21.05 3.75 -8.92
N HIS A 183 -19.90 4.27 -9.34
CA HIS A 183 -19.82 5.24 -10.42
C HIS A 183 -20.06 4.62 -11.82
N ASN A 184 -19.64 3.38 -12.05
CA ASN A 184 -19.91 2.67 -13.32
C ASN A 184 -21.41 2.43 -13.58
N SER A 185 -22.25 2.48 -12.53
CA SER A 185 -23.70 2.35 -12.65
C SER A 185 -24.41 3.70 -12.88
N ALA A 186 -23.76 4.83 -12.62
CA ALA A 186 -24.37 6.17 -12.69
C ALA A 186 -24.06 6.91 -14.00
N CYS A 187 -23.18 6.37 -14.84
CA CYS A 187 -22.81 6.92 -16.15
C CYS A 187 -23.24 6.07 -17.36
N ASN A 188 -24.13 5.08 -17.16
CA ASN A 188 -24.88 4.43 -18.23
C ASN A 188 -26.29 5.03 -18.32
#